data_AF-A0A1B0AEH7-F1
#
_entry.id   AF-A0A1B0AEH7-F1
#
_cell.length_a   1.000
_cell.length_b   1.000
_cell.length_c   1.000
_cell.angle_alpha   90.00
_cell.angle_beta   90.00
_cell.angle_gamma   90.00
#
_symmetry.space_group_name_H-M   'P 1'
#
loop_
_entity.id
_entity.type
_entity.pdbx_description
1 polymer ?
#
loop_
_entity_poly.entity_id
_entity_poly.type
_entity_poly.pdbx_seq_one_letter_code
_entity_poly.pdbx_strand_id
1 'polypeptide(L)'
;MIRLPPTNKKVSFKIDVYKANERKIIVKAPRFFFARKVLITETTHATMHYMILIQDLEEPISTLRFDIEPIACVDKRFQITGKICVPWVRGFERYKHFSDKTLDKGIYVNVPIPTPTGYNTSVNPVCLELFLDPPCRYKIRLVGVSMPLSNVLTQMGPVLPLSFGIVFISIACASCSGIALALASIFYFVTVQ
;
A
#
# COMPACT_ATOMS: atom_id res chain seq x y z
N MET A 1 7.64 18.29 26.67
CA MET A 1 9.01 18.76 26.38
C MET A 1 9.65 17.78 25.40
N ILE A 2 10.01 18.21 24.20
CA ILE A 2 10.63 17.34 23.18
C ILE A 2 12.08 17.12 23.58
N ARG A 3 12.52 15.86 23.74
CA ARG A 3 13.91 15.51 24.06
C ARG A 3 14.58 14.97 22.80
N LEU A 4 15.64 15.64 22.36
CA LEU A 4 16.48 15.19 21.26
C LEU A 4 17.72 14.46 21.79
N PRO A 5 18.19 13.41 21.12
CA PRO A 5 19.49 12.84 21.42
C PRO A 5 20.60 13.85 21.11
N PRO A 6 21.73 13.83 21.85
CA PRO A 6 22.86 14.70 21.58
C PRO A 6 23.40 14.41 20.17
N THR A 7 23.45 15.43 19.32
CA THR A 7 23.98 15.33 17.95
C THR A 7 24.82 16.54 17.61
N ASN A 8 25.93 16.33 16.90
CA ASN A 8 26.83 17.39 16.43
C ASN A 8 26.31 18.06 15.14
N LYS A 9 25.21 17.56 14.56
CA LYS A 9 24.61 18.11 13.34
C LYS A 9 23.58 19.17 13.70
N LYS A 10 23.49 20.24 12.91
CA LYS A 10 22.46 21.27 13.06
C LYS A 10 21.08 20.63 12.97
N VAL A 11 20.28 20.74 14.03
CA VAL A 11 18.88 20.30 14.06
C VAL A 11 18.00 21.46 13.66
N SER A 12 17.17 21.26 12.63
CA SER A 12 16.12 22.22 12.25
C SER A 12 14.75 21.61 12.55
N PHE A 13 13.89 22.39 13.18
CA PHE A 13 12.50 22.04 13.40
C PHE A 13 11.65 22.75 12.36
N LYS A 14 10.79 21.98 11.71
CA LYS A 14 9.79 22.51 10.79
C LYS A 14 8.43 22.35 11.47
N ILE A 15 7.77 23.47 11.77
CA ILE A 15 6.47 23.49 12.44
C ILE A 15 5.44 23.97 11.42
N ASP A 16 4.35 23.22 11.31
CA ASP A 16 3.25 23.50 10.40
C ASP A 16 1.96 23.66 11.21
N VAL A 17 1.29 24.80 11.03
CA VAL A 17 0.06 25.14 11.75
C VAL A 17 -1.07 25.20 10.73
N TYR A 18 -2.05 24.31 10.89
CA TYR A 18 -3.19 24.20 10.00
C TYR A 18 -4.41 23.70 10.76
N LYS A 19 -5.62 23.97 10.26
CA LYS A 19 -6.82 23.38 10.85
C LYS A 19 -6.93 21.93 10.42
N ALA A 20 -7.26 21.05 11.38
CA ALA A 20 -7.31 19.61 11.15
C ALA A 20 -8.23 19.21 9.97
N ASN A 21 -9.28 19.96 9.69
CA ASN A 21 -10.25 19.62 8.64
C ASN A 21 -9.83 20.09 7.23
N GLU A 22 -8.90 21.05 7.10
CA GLU A 22 -8.48 21.59 5.80
C GLU A 22 -7.62 20.61 4.99
N ARG A 23 -7.02 19.62 5.68
CA ARG A 23 -6.08 18.67 5.07
C ARG A 23 -6.54 17.22 5.15
N LYS A 24 -7.85 17.02 5.32
CA LYS A 24 -8.52 15.71 5.27
C LYS A 24 -9.15 15.54 3.90
N ILE A 25 -8.75 14.51 3.18
CA ILE A 25 -9.29 14.20 1.85
C ILE A 25 -9.99 12.86 1.95
N ILE A 26 -11.30 12.85 1.71
CA ILE A 26 -12.09 11.62 1.71
C ILE A 26 -12.16 11.12 0.27
N VAL A 27 -11.78 9.87 0.07
CA VAL A 27 -11.75 9.21 -1.23
C VAL A 27 -12.37 7.84 -1.10
N LYS A 28 -13.20 7.46 -2.07
CA LYS A 28 -13.71 6.09 -2.18
C LYS A 28 -12.76 5.23 -3.00
N ALA A 29 -12.55 4.00 -2.56
CA ALA A 29 -11.78 3.02 -3.32
C ALA A 29 -12.44 2.83 -4.71
N PRO A 30 -11.67 2.93 -5.80
CA PRO A 30 -12.21 2.68 -7.13
C PRO A 30 -12.63 1.21 -7.26
N ARG A 31 -13.84 0.99 -7.82
CA ARG A 31 -14.36 -0.35 -8.09
C ARG A 31 -13.72 -1.03 -9.30
N PHE A 32 -13.13 -0.25 -10.20
CA PHE A 32 -12.53 -0.75 -11.44
C PHE A 32 -11.00 -0.76 -11.37
N PHE A 33 -10.41 -1.84 -11.86
CA PHE A 33 -8.98 -1.97 -12.12
C PHE A 33 -8.55 -0.86 -13.09
N PHE A 34 -7.42 -0.18 -12.83
CA PHE A 34 -6.84 0.93 -13.61
C PHE A 34 -7.48 2.32 -13.50
N ALA A 35 -8.46 2.54 -12.62
CA ALA A 35 -9.00 3.89 -12.43
C ALA A 35 -7.91 4.85 -11.92
N ARG A 36 -7.63 5.93 -12.65
CA ARG A 36 -6.68 6.98 -12.23
C ARG A 36 -7.44 8.24 -11.86
N LYS A 37 -7.20 8.76 -10.66
CA LYS A 37 -7.84 9.98 -10.15
C LYS A 37 -6.81 10.91 -9.55
N VAL A 38 -6.77 12.16 -10.00
CA VAL A 38 -5.96 13.20 -9.35
C VAL A 38 -6.68 13.64 -8.08
N LEU A 39 -6.02 13.52 -6.93
CA LEU A 39 -6.59 13.95 -5.65
C LEU A 39 -6.20 15.39 -5.34
N ILE A 40 -4.93 15.71 -5.55
CA ILE A 40 -4.38 17.04 -5.37
C ILE A 40 -3.57 17.37 -6.61
N THR A 41 -3.95 18.44 -7.30
CA THR A 41 -3.22 18.96 -8.45
C THR A 41 -1.92 19.60 -8.01
N GLU A 42 -1.97 20.40 -6.93
CA GLU A 42 -0.85 21.09 -6.33
C GLU A 42 -1.11 21.32 -4.84
N THR A 43 -0.14 20.97 -4.00
CA THR A 43 -0.20 21.24 -2.56
C THR A 43 0.08 22.70 -2.26
N THR A 44 -0.50 23.21 -1.17
CA THR A 44 -0.18 24.54 -0.64
C THR A 44 1.29 24.65 -0.26
N HIS A 45 1.83 25.87 -0.28
CA HIS A 45 3.20 26.13 0.15
C HIS A 45 3.45 25.68 1.59
N ALA A 46 4.66 25.17 1.85
CA ALA A 46 5.11 24.76 3.18
C ALA A 46 4.23 23.70 3.85
N THR A 47 3.50 22.90 3.07
CA THR A 47 2.64 21.84 3.60
C THR A 47 3.47 20.63 4.01
N MET A 48 3.34 20.22 5.27
CA MET A 48 4.08 19.09 5.83
C MET A 48 3.21 17.86 6.07
N HIS A 49 1.88 18.01 6.14
CA HIS A 49 0.99 16.92 6.51
C HIS A 49 -0.32 16.92 5.73
N TYR A 50 -0.71 15.75 5.21
CA TYR A 50 -2.05 15.46 4.67
C TYR A 50 -2.59 14.16 5.23
N MET A 51 -3.89 14.09 5.46
CA MET A 51 -4.57 12.85 5.83
C MET A 51 -5.58 12.46 4.75
N ILE A 52 -5.35 11.33 4.11
CA ILE A 52 -6.24 10.77 3.10
C ILE A 52 -7.04 9.64 3.75
N LEU A 53 -8.36 9.76 3.72
CA LEU A 53 -9.31 8.80 4.28
C LEU A 53 -9.92 8.00 3.12
N ILE A 54 -9.72 6.69 3.16
CA ILE A 54 -10.07 5.76 2.08
C ILE A 54 -11.27 4.93 2.53
N GLN A 55 -12.41 5.20 1.91
CA GLN A 55 -13.66 4.47 2.12
C GLN A 55 -13.74 3.27 1.17
N ASP A 56 -14.56 2.27 1.52
CA ASP A 56 -14.87 1.11 0.69
C ASP A 56 -13.63 0.23 0.34
N LEU A 57 -12.56 0.30 1.14
CA LEU A 57 -11.40 -0.59 1.01
C LEU A 57 -11.54 -1.77 1.98
N GLU A 58 -12.31 -2.78 1.57
CA GLU A 58 -12.74 -3.87 2.45
C GLU A 58 -11.86 -5.12 2.35
N GLU A 59 -11.34 -5.41 1.15
CA GLU A 59 -10.67 -6.67 0.84
C GLU A 59 -9.13 -6.55 0.81
N PRO A 60 -8.40 -7.56 1.30
CA PRO A 60 -6.94 -7.54 1.34
C PRO A 60 -6.30 -7.61 -0.05
N ILE A 61 -7.00 -8.15 -1.05
CA ILE A 61 -6.53 -8.21 -2.43
C ILE A 61 -6.52 -6.84 -3.11
N SER A 62 -7.39 -5.94 -2.66
CA SER A 62 -7.48 -4.59 -3.21
C SER A 62 -6.31 -3.75 -2.70
N THR A 63 -5.38 -3.43 -3.60
CA THR A 63 -4.23 -2.57 -3.32
C THR A 63 -4.34 -1.26 -4.09
N LEU A 64 -4.43 -0.15 -3.39
CA LEU A 64 -4.43 1.18 -3.97
C LEU A 64 -3.02 1.73 -4.04
N ARG A 65 -2.63 2.32 -5.16
CA ARG A 65 -1.32 2.99 -5.32
C ARG A 65 -1.53 4.50 -5.32
N PHE A 66 -0.82 5.19 -4.44
CA PHE A 66 -0.77 6.65 -4.38
C PHE A 66 0.55 7.12 -4.96
N ASP A 67 0.51 7.72 -6.13
CA ASP A 67 1.67 8.34 -6.77
C ASP A 67 1.84 9.77 -6.28
N ILE A 68 2.99 10.06 -5.68
CA ILE A 68 3.31 11.36 -5.11
C ILE A 68 4.52 11.91 -5.87
N GLU A 69 4.28 12.96 -6.64
CA GLU A 69 5.30 13.55 -7.52
C GLU A 69 5.61 14.98 -7.12
N PRO A 70 6.88 15.37 -7.00
CA PRO A 70 7.25 16.76 -6.80
C PRO A 70 7.00 17.56 -8.09
N ILE A 71 6.25 18.65 -7.99
CA ILE A 71 6.00 19.59 -9.09
C ILE A 71 7.13 20.63 -9.13
N ALA A 72 7.36 21.26 -7.97
CA ALA A 72 8.34 22.31 -7.79
C ALA A 72 8.99 22.17 -6.41
N CYS A 73 10.31 22.14 -6.37
CA CYS A 73 11.07 22.08 -5.12
C CYS A 73 12.21 23.10 -5.18
N VAL A 74 12.51 23.73 -4.05
CA VAL A 74 13.71 24.57 -3.91
C VAL A 74 14.98 23.71 -4.06
N ASP A 75 14.98 22.52 -3.46
CA ASP A 75 16.07 21.55 -3.53
C ASP A 75 15.62 20.28 -4.27
N LYS A 76 16.54 19.66 -5.03
CA LYS A 76 16.25 18.34 -5.65
C LYS A 76 16.06 17.23 -4.64
N ARG A 77 16.58 17.40 -3.41
CA ARG A 77 16.49 16.40 -2.35
C ARG A 77 15.20 16.62 -1.56
N PHE A 78 14.33 15.62 -1.61
CA PHE A 78 13.14 15.56 -0.78
C PHE A 78 13.02 14.19 -0.10
N GLN A 79 12.29 14.16 0.99
CA GLN A 79 11.92 12.97 1.74
C GLN A 79 10.42 13.01 2.01
N ILE A 80 9.77 11.90 1.73
CA ILE A 80 8.35 11.72 1.98
C ILE A 80 8.16 10.46 2.81
N THR A 81 7.28 10.55 3.78
CA THR A 81 6.88 9.41 4.60
C THR A 81 5.37 9.26 4.53
N GLY A 82 4.89 8.08 4.14
CA GLY A 82 3.50 7.71 4.34
C GLY A 82 3.34 6.79 5.52
N LYS A 83 2.34 7.04 6.35
CA LYS A 83 1.88 6.16 7.41
C LYS A 83 0.49 5.65 7.04
N ILE A 84 0.34 4.34 6.98
CA ILE A 84 -0.93 3.67 6.70
C ILE A 84 -1.47 3.15 8.03
N CYS A 85 -2.72 3.47 8.35
CA CYS A 85 -3.39 2.93 9.52
C CYS A 85 -4.70 2.26 9.10
N VAL A 86 -4.93 1.07 9.64
CA VAL A 86 -6.13 0.28 9.38
C VAL A 86 -6.92 0.17 10.69
N PRO A 87 -8.10 0.80 10.79
CA PRO A 87 -8.73 1.03 12.08
C PRO A 87 -9.28 -0.23 12.78
N TRP A 88 -9.64 -1.27 12.02
CA TRP A 88 -10.09 -2.54 12.59
C TRP A 88 -8.94 -3.47 13.03
N VAL A 89 -7.69 -3.10 12.75
CA VAL A 89 -6.51 -3.89 13.10
C VAL A 89 -5.75 -3.14 14.17
N ARG A 90 -5.84 -3.64 15.41
CA ARG A 90 -5.23 -2.98 16.56
C ARG A 90 -3.71 -2.87 16.37
N GLY A 91 -3.20 -1.65 16.46
CA GLY A 91 -1.76 -1.37 16.37
C GLY A 91 -1.16 -1.54 14.97
N PHE A 92 -1.97 -1.69 13.92
CA PHE A 92 -1.44 -1.76 12.57
C PHE A 92 -1.07 -0.37 12.05
N GLU A 93 0.21 -0.07 12.08
CA GLU A 93 0.80 1.12 11.47
C GLU A 93 1.92 0.71 10.52
N ARG A 94 1.75 0.98 9.22
CA ARG A 94 2.79 0.71 8.22
C ARG A 94 3.39 2.00 7.70
N TYR A 95 4.70 2.14 7.88
CA TYR A 95 5.45 3.30 7.39
C TYR A 95 6.14 2.97 6.07
N LYS A 96 6.04 3.88 5.10
CA LYS A 96 6.77 3.82 3.84
C LYS A 96 7.50 5.14 3.65
N HIS A 97 8.83 5.06 3.64
CA HIS A 97 9.71 6.19 3.38
C HIS A 97 10.25 6.08 1.97
N PHE A 98 10.27 7.19 1.25
CA PHE A 98 10.97 7.30 -0.03
C PHE A 98 11.57 8.69 -0.19
N SER A 99 12.60 8.76 -1.02
CA SER A 99 13.36 9.98 -1.30
C SER A 99 13.55 10.12 -2.80
N ASP A 100 14.21 11.20 -3.23
CA ASP A 100 14.50 11.47 -4.63
C ASP A 100 15.18 10.28 -5.36
N LYS A 101 16.09 9.58 -4.66
CA LYS A 101 16.82 8.42 -5.21
C LYS A 101 15.98 7.14 -5.32
N THR A 102 14.79 7.10 -4.73
CA THR A 102 13.95 5.90 -4.73
C THR A 102 13.25 5.76 -6.07
N LEU A 103 13.45 4.62 -6.74
CA LEU A 103 12.85 4.32 -8.05
C LEU A 103 11.32 4.32 -7.99
N ASP A 104 10.75 3.70 -6.95
CA ASP A 104 9.29 3.66 -6.76
C ASP A 104 8.83 4.81 -5.86
N LYS A 105 8.16 5.79 -6.47
CA LYS A 105 7.58 6.98 -5.80
C LYS A 105 6.10 6.79 -5.44
N GLY A 106 5.62 5.55 -5.47
CA GLY A 106 4.27 5.16 -5.09
C GLY A 106 4.18 4.60 -3.68
N ILE A 107 3.08 4.91 -2.99
CA ILE A 107 2.71 4.25 -1.74
C ILE A 107 1.56 3.29 -2.01
N TYR A 108 1.78 2.02 -1.73
CA TYR A 108 0.74 1.00 -1.81
C TYR A 108 0.00 0.91 -0.49
N VAL A 109 -1.31 1.02 -0.54
CA VAL A 109 -2.23 0.90 0.59
C VAL A 109 -3.09 -0.33 0.34
N ASN A 110 -2.98 -1.29 1.24
CA ASN A 110 -3.76 -2.51 1.25
C ASN A 110 -4.14 -2.81 2.71
N VAL A 111 -5.25 -3.52 2.89
CA VAL A 111 -5.68 -3.96 4.21
C VAL A 111 -5.11 -5.35 4.48
N PRO A 112 -4.59 -5.63 5.69
CA PRO A 112 -3.97 -6.93 5.97
C PRO A 112 -5.01 -8.03 6.23
N ILE A 113 -6.17 -7.65 6.78
CA ILE A 113 -7.31 -8.54 7.03
C ILE A 113 -8.59 -7.88 6.51
N PRO A 114 -9.58 -8.67 6.05
CA PRO A 114 -10.85 -8.13 5.60
C PRO A 114 -11.56 -7.40 6.73
N THR A 115 -12.45 -6.47 6.36
CA THR A 115 -13.27 -5.73 7.32
C THR A 115 -14.16 -6.67 8.14
N PRO A 116 -14.33 -6.43 9.46
CA PRO A 116 -15.28 -7.17 10.28
C PRO A 116 -16.71 -7.05 9.75
N THR A 117 -17.54 -8.05 10.03
CA THR A 117 -18.96 -8.03 9.66
C THR A 117 -19.67 -6.84 10.30
N GLY A 118 -20.41 -6.07 9.50
CA GLY A 118 -21.13 -4.87 9.96
C GLY A 118 -20.25 -3.64 10.21
N TYR A 119 -18.97 -3.66 9.81
CA TYR A 119 -18.08 -2.51 9.95
C TYR A 119 -18.43 -1.40 8.96
N ASN A 120 -18.64 -0.17 9.47
CA ASN A 120 -18.95 0.97 8.63
C ASN A 120 -17.68 1.75 8.24
N THR A 121 -17.17 1.47 7.04
CA THR A 121 -15.99 2.12 6.46
C THR A 121 -16.20 3.62 6.18
N SER A 122 -17.45 4.11 6.14
CA SER A 122 -17.72 5.54 5.97
C SER A 122 -17.42 6.36 7.24
N VAL A 123 -17.63 5.75 8.42
CA VAL A 123 -17.38 6.40 9.72
C VAL A 123 -15.92 6.28 10.12
N ASN A 124 -15.34 5.10 9.93
CA ASN A 124 -13.95 4.83 10.29
C ASN A 124 -13.20 4.18 9.12
N PRO A 125 -12.78 4.98 8.14
CA PRO A 125 -12.07 4.51 6.95
C PRO A 125 -10.60 4.18 7.24
N VAL A 126 -9.97 3.46 6.31
CA VAL A 126 -8.51 3.33 6.27
C VAL A 126 -7.90 4.71 6.08
N CYS A 127 -6.82 5.02 6.80
CA CYS A 127 -6.15 6.31 6.65
C CYS A 127 -4.73 6.15 6.10
N LEU A 128 -4.36 7.11 5.26
CA LEU A 128 -3.01 7.33 4.76
C LEU A 128 -2.59 8.74 5.16
N GLU A 129 -1.74 8.84 6.16
CA GLU A 129 -1.08 10.08 6.57
C GLU A 129 0.18 10.26 5.74
N LEU A 130 0.32 11.42 5.12
CA LEU A 130 1.47 11.79 4.32
C LEU A 130 2.23 12.91 5.01
N PHE A 131 3.50 12.66 5.30
CA PHE A 131 4.46 13.64 5.79
C PHE A 131 5.34 14.06 4.61
N LEU A 132 5.17 15.31 4.19
CA LEU A 132 5.80 15.91 3.02
C LEU A 132 6.90 16.87 3.43
N ASP A 133 7.83 17.13 2.50
CA ASP A 133 8.86 18.13 2.71
C ASP A 133 8.32 19.53 2.36
N PRO A 134 8.31 20.50 3.30
CA PRO A 134 7.74 21.83 3.08
C PRO A 134 8.39 22.71 1.98
N PRO A 135 9.68 22.58 1.59
CA PRO A 135 10.21 23.38 0.47
C PRO A 135 9.72 22.87 -0.91
N CYS A 136 8.93 21.81 -0.95
CA CYS A 136 8.42 21.19 -2.15
C CYS A 136 6.90 21.32 -2.26
N ARG A 137 6.41 21.40 -3.49
CA ARG A 137 5.01 21.24 -3.85
C ARG A 137 4.82 19.91 -4.55
N TYR A 138 3.74 19.22 -4.23
CA TYR A 138 3.48 17.87 -4.71
C TYR A 138 2.16 17.77 -5.46
N LYS A 139 2.12 16.80 -6.37
CA LYS A 139 0.91 16.31 -7.02
C LYS A 139 0.63 14.91 -6.48
N ILE A 140 -0.61 14.66 -6.06
CA ILE A 140 -1.02 13.38 -5.49
C ILE A 140 -2.07 12.75 -6.39
N ARG A 141 -1.77 11.55 -6.87
CA ARG A 141 -2.64 10.78 -7.75
C ARG A 141 -2.94 9.44 -7.11
N LEU A 142 -4.21 9.03 -7.20
CA LEU A 142 -4.67 7.71 -6.85
C LEU A 142 -4.75 6.86 -8.12
N VAL A 143 -4.18 5.66 -8.06
CA VAL A 143 -4.26 4.62 -9.08
C VAL A 143 -4.92 3.39 -8.45
N GLY A 144 -6.07 3.03 -9.00
CA GLY A 144 -6.86 1.87 -8.62
C GLY A 144 -6.19 0.56 -9.02
N VAL A 145 -6.27 -0.41 -8.10
CA VAL A 145 -5.73 -1.78 -8.15
C VAL A 145 -4.43 -1.91 -8.94
N SER A 146 -3.33 -1.56 -8.28
CA SER A 146 -1.98 -1.86 -8.74
C SER A 146 -1.41 -2.94 -7.81
N MET A 147 -1.53 -4.21 -8.18
CA MET A 147 -0.83 -5.27 -7.47
C MET A 147 0.67 -5.15 -7.74
N PRO A 148 1.53 -4.92 -6.74
CA PRO A 148 2.96 -5.07 -6.93
C PRO A 148 3.26 -6.55 -7.23
N LEU A 149 4.17 -6.82 -8.15
CA LEU A 149 4.51 -8.18 -8.61
C LEU A 149 4.87 -9.13 -7.44
N SER A 150 5.44 -8.58 -6.35
CA SER A 150 5.77 -9.32 -5.13
C SER A 150 4.53 -9.88 -4.40
N ASN A 151 3.41 -9.16 -4.44
CA ASN A 151 2.17 -9.61 -3.82
C ASN A 151 1.47 -10.66 -4.68
N VAL A 152 1.63 -10.59 -6.01
CA VAL A 152 1.14 -11.62 -6.93
C VAL A 152 1.81 -12.97 -6.61
N LEU A 153 3.14 -12.98 -6.42
CA LEU A 153 3.86 -14.21 -6.14
C LEU A 153 3.45 -14.87 -4.82
N THR A 154 3.25 -14.07 -3.77
CA THR A 154 2.81 -14.57 -2.45
C THR A 154 1.35 -15.01 -2.45
N GLN A 155 0.48 -14.38 -3.24
CA GLN A 155 -0.91 -14.78 -3.37
C GLN A 155 -1.11 -15.98 -4.31
N MET A 156 -0.31 -16.11 -5.37
CA MET A 156 -0.39 -17.24 -6.32
C MET A 156 0.40 -18.47 -5.85
N GLY A 157 1.38 -18.28 -4.95
CA GLY A 157 2.20 -19.35 -4.36
C GLY A 157 1.40 -20.56 -3.86
N PRO A 158 0.32 -20.40 -3.09
CA PRO A 158 -0.47 -21.54 -2.61
C PRO A 158 -1.46 -22.12 -3.64
N VAL A 159 -1.89 -21.35 -4.65
CA VAL A 159 -2.94 -21.79 -5.60
C VAL A 159 -2.36 -22.59 -6.76
N LEU A 160 -1.15 -22.22 -7.22
CA LEU A 160 -0.51 -22.87 -8.35
C LEU A 160 -0.24 -24.36 -8.11
N PRO A 161 0.37 -24.80 -6.99
CA PRO A 161 0.68 -26.21 -6.75
C PRO A 161 -0.57 -27.11 -6.73
N LEU A 162 -1.68 -26.61 -6.18
CA LEU A 162 -2.94 -27.35 -6.11
C LEU A 162 -3.55 -27.54 -7.51
N SER A 163 -3.54 -26.50 -8.34
CA SER A 163 -4.05 -26.60 -9.71
C SER A 163 -3.21 -27.55 -10.58
N PHE A 164 -1.88 -27.48 -10.47
CA PHE A 164 -0.98 -28.43 -11.13
C PHE A 164 -1.19 -29.86 -10.61
N GLY A 165 -1.32 -30.04 -9.29
CA GLY A 165 -1.60 -31.35 -8.70
C GLY A 165 -2.86 -32.02 -9.25
N ILE A 166 -3.98 -31.28 -9.33
CA ILE A 166 -5.25 -31.78 -9.90
C ILE A 166 -5.08 -32.14 -11.38
N VAL A 167 -4.37 -31.33 -12.16
CA VAL A 167 -4.12 -31.60 -13.59
C VAL A 167 -3.24 -32.85 -13.75
N PHE A 168 -2.18 -33.01 -12.96
CA PHE A 168 -1.31 -34.17 -13.02
C PHE A 168 -2.02 -35.46 -12.59
N ILE A 169 -2.86 -35.41 -11.56
CA ILE A 169 -3.71 -36.55 -11.15
C ILE A 169 -4.70 -36.91 -12.27
N SER A 170 -5.33 -35.91 -12.90
CA SER A 170 -6.25 -36.13 -14.01
C SER A 170 -5.56 -36.78 -15.22
N ILE A 171 -4.33 -36.35 -15.53
CA ILE A 171 -3.49 -36.96 -16.58
C ILE A 171 -3.07 -38.38 -16.17
N ALA A 172 -2.73 -38.64 -14.91
CA ALA A 172 -2.41 -39.97 -14.41
C ALA A 172 -3.60 -40.94 -14.54
N CYS A 173 -4.81 -40.50 -14.16
CA CYS A 173 -6.04 -41.27 -14.31
C CYS A 173 -6.39 -41.54 -15.78
N ALA A 174 -6.08 -40.62 -16.68
CA ALA A 174 -6.32 -40.79 -18.11
C ALA A 174 -5.24 -41.64 -18.82
N SER A 175 -4.00 -41.66 -18.33
CA SER A 175 -2.86 -42.26 -19.04
C SER A 175 -2.27 -43.53 -18.41
N CYS A 176 -2.79 -44.02 -17.27
CA CYS A 176 -2.23 -45.17 -16.54
C CYS A 176 -0.70 -45.05 -16.28
N SER A 177 -0.14 -43.84 -16.32
CA SER A 177 1.30 -43.62 -16.23
C SER A 177 1.68 -43.27 -14.79
N GLY A 178 2.40 -44.19 -14.14
CA GLY A 178 2.86 -44.04 -12.75
C GLY A 178 3.79 -42.84 -12.51
N ILE A 179 4.37 -42.27 -13.57
CA ILE A 179 5.24 -41.08 -13.50
C ILE A 179 4.44 -39.84 -13.06
N ALA A 180 3.18 -39.71 -13.51
CA ALA A 180 2.32 -38.59 -13.12
C ALA A 180 1.89 -38.69 -11.64
N LEU A 181 1.74 -39.92 -11.11
CA LEU A 181 1.48 -40.18 -9.69
C LEU A 181 2.69 -39.83 -8.80
N ALA A 182 3.91 -40.12 -9.25
CA ALA A 182 5.14 -39.77 -8.53
C ALA A 182 5.40 -38.25 -8.50
N LEU A 183 5.09 -37.53 -9.59
CA LEU A 183 5.20 -36.08 -9.61
C LEU A 183 4.11 -35.42 -8.75
N ALA A 184 2.87 -35.92 -8.79
CA ALA A 184 1.79 -35.41 -7.95
C ALA A 184 2.08 -35.57 -6.45
N SER A 185 2.67 -36.69 -6.02
CA SER A 185 3.05 -36.91 -4.62
C SER A 185 4.18 -35.99 -4.17
N ILE A 186 5.19 -35.76 -5.00
CA ILE A 186 6.27 -34.80 -4.70
C ILE A 186 5.70 -33.39 -4.49
N PHE A 187 4.82 -32.93 -5.38
CA PHE A 187 4.19 -31.61 -5.23
C PHE A 187 3.31 -31.51 -3.99
N TYR A 188 2.56 -32.56 -3.66
CA TYR A 188 1.75 -32.61 -2.43
C TYR A 188 2.63 -32.48 -1.17
N PHE A 189 3.70 -33.27 -1.07
CA PHE A 189 4.59 -33.25 0.10
C PHE A 189 5.38 -31.94 0.24
N VAL A 190 5.74 -31.28 -0.87
CA VAL A 190 6.41 -29.96 -0.83
C VAL A 190 5.48 -28.85 -0.32
N THR A 191 4.16 -29.01 -0.43
CA THR A 191 3.18 -28.01 0.05
C THR A 191 2.74 -28.17 1.52
N VAL A 192 3.03 -29.33 2.14
CA VAL A 192 2.57 -29.67 3.51
C VAL A 192 3.62 -29.35 4.59
N GLN A 193 4.78 -28.81 4.21
CA GLN A 193 5.85 -28.37 5.12
C GLN A 193 5.82 -26.86 5.38
#